data_AF-A0A0D1I9T7-F1
#
_entry.id   AF-A0A0D1I9T7-F1
#
_cell.length_a   1.000
_cell.length_b   1.000
_cell.length_c   1.000
_cell.angle_alpha   90.00
_cell.angle_beta   90.00
_cell.angle_gamma   90.00
#
_symmetry.space_group_name_H-M   'P 1'
#
loop_
_entity.id
_entity.type
_entity.pdbx_description
1 polymer ?
#
loop_
_entity_poly.entity_id
_entity_poly.type
_entity_poly.pdbx_seq_one_letter_code
_entity_poly.pdbx_strand_id
1 'polypeptide(L)'
;MVSVPAKSADDKNDDWSWPYDYAKIGKYADFVQVMTYDEHGIWGEPGSVASTNWIKSSLQFSVKKIKANKVIMGIPAYGYDWDVKDGSGSTIREWNELKSLIKKQKAKPAFNKKSGSMTFSYVDKKKHKHVVWYENEKTVQTKSHLAKQYKIAGVSVYALGNESESFWKAIRKGTK
;
A
#
# COMPACT_ATOMS: atom_id res chain seq x y z
N MET A 1 14.27 -9.85 -11.86
CA MET A 1 12.95 -9.37 -11.33
C MET A 1 12.61 -8.07 -12.01
N VAL A 2 11.33 -7.82 -12.32
CA VAL A 2 10.83 -6.55 -12.90
C VAL A 2 9.73 -6.01 -11.99
N SER A 3 9.80 -4.72 -11.65
CA SER A 3 8.74 -4.01 -10.92
C SER A 3 7.75 -3.38 -11.89
N VAL A 4 6.45 -3.48 -11.58
CA VAL A 4 5.36 -2.95 -12.42
C VAL A 4 4.32 -2.22 -11.56
N PRO A 5 3.70 -1.13 -12.07
CA PRO A 5 2.57 -0.50 -11.41
C PRO A 5 1.44 -1.49 -11.21
N ALA A 6 0.77 -1.46 -10.04
CA ALA A 6 -0.40 -2.28 -9.83
C ALA A 6 -1.57 -1.80 -10.70
N LYS A 7 -2.20 -2.75 -11.40
CA LYS A 7 -3.42 -2.53 -12.20
C LYS A 7 -4.38 -3.71 -12.09
N SER A 8 -5.67 -3.42 -12.26
CA SER A 8 -6.76 -4.40 -12.20
C SER A 8 -7.32 -4.77 -13.59
N ALA A 9 -6.93 -4.04 -14.62
CA ALA A 9 -7.32 -4.26 -16.01
C ALA A 9 -6.24 -3.72 -16.97
N ASP A 10 -6.33 -4.13 -18.23
CA ASP A 10 -5.61 -3.49 -19.34
C ASP A 10 -6.50 -2.34 -19.85
N ASP A 11 -6.35 -1.15 -19.25
CA ASP A 11 -7.09 0.08 -19.63
C ASP A 11 -6.21 1.01 -20.46
N LYS A 12 -6.57 1.26 -21.72
CA LYS A 12 -5.81 2.11 -22.64
C LYS A 12 -5.79 3.59 -22.25
N ASN A 13 -6.66 4.01 -21.34
CA ASN A 13 -6.73 5.40 -20.87
C ASN A 13 -5.86 5.63 -19.64
N ASP A 14 -5.29 4.57 -19.04
CA ASP A 14 -4.34 4.66 -17.94
C ASP A 14 -2.91 4.64 -18.47
N ASP A 15 -2.40 5.81 -18.86
CA ASP A 15 -1.05 5.95 -19.42
C ASP A 15 0.07 5.52 -18.45
N TRP A 16 -0.22 5.43 -17.15
CA TRP A 16 0.74 4.99 -16.13
C TRP A 16 0.92 3.47 -16.14
N SER A 17 -0.18 2.71 -16.16
CA SER A 17 -0.11 1.25 -16.03
C SER A 17 -0.33 0.49 -17.35
N TRP A 18 -0.94 1.11 -18.36
CA TRP A 18 -1.21 0.51 -19.67
C TRP A 18 0.04 -0.04 -20.37
N PRO A 19 1.17 0.69 -20.44
CA PRO A 19 2.35 0.23 -21.20
C PRO A 19 2.97 -1.08 -20.68
N TYR A 20 2.65 -1.49 -19.45
CA TYR A 20 3.19 -2.68 -18.81
C TYR A 20 2.38 -3.93 -19.21
N ASP A 21 2.79 -4.60 -20.28
CA ASP A 21 2.20 -5.89 -20.71
C ASP A 21 2.59 -7.02 -19.74
N TYR A 22 1.72 -7.29 -18.77
CA TYR A 22 1.95 -8.29 -17.74
C TYR A 22 2.21 -9.69 -18.31
N ALA A 23 1.57 -10.08 -19.41
CA ALA A 23 1.74 -11.42 -19.98
C ALA A 23 3.13 -11.57 -20.60
N LYS A 24 3.59 -10.57 -21.36
CA LYS A 24 4.96 -10.55 -21.90
C LYS A 24 5.99 -10.44 -20.80
N ILE A 25 5.81 -9.53 -19.84
CA ILE A 25 6.75 -9.37 -18.73
C ILE A 25 6.87 -10.68 -17.92
N GLY A 26 5.74 -11.31 -17.56
CA GLY A 26 5.71 -12.57 -16.82
C GLY A 26 6.30 -13.77 -17.57
N LYS A 27 6.30 -13.73 -18.90
CA LYS A 27 6.96 -14.74 -19.75
C LYS A 27 8.48 -14.70 -19.55
N TYR A 28 9.08 -13.50 -19.55
CA TYR A 28 10.54 -13.34 -19.55
C TYR A 28 11.16 -13.12 -18.17
N ALA A 29 10.44 -12.51 -17.23
CA ALA A 29 10.97 -12.26 -15.89
C ALA A 29 10.91 -13.52 -14.99
N ASP A 30 11.88 -13.70 -14.10
CA ASP A 30 11.82 -14.71 -13.04
C ASP A 30 10.72 -14.38 -12.03
N PHE A 31 10.69 -13.11 -11.60
CA PHE A 31 9.68 -12.55 -10.71
C PHE A 31 9.19 -11.21 -11.22
N VAL A 32 7.91 -10.95 -11.02
CA VAL A 32 7.25 -9.67 -11.26
C VAL A 32 6.77 -9.13 -9.93
N GLN A 33 7.38 -8.02 -9.50
CA GLN A 33 6.97 -7.31 -8.30
C GLN A 33 5.88 -6.30 -8.68
N VAL A 34 4.66 -6.55 -8.21
CA VAL A 34 3.52 -5.68 -8.43
C VAL A 34 3.49 -4.66 -7.30
N MET A 35 3.66 -3.39 -7.63
CA MET A 35 3.71 -2.27 -6.68
C MET A 35 2.30 -1.97 -6.13
N THR A 36 1.77 -2.88 -5.32
CA THR A 36 0.44 -2.77 -4.69
C THR A 36 0.44 -1.80 -3.50
N TYR A 37 0.92 -0.59 -3.74
CA TYR A 37 0.89 0.59 -2.88
C TYR A 37 0.73 1.84 -3.76
N ASP A 38 0.59 3.01 -3.14
CA ASP A 38 0.30 4.29 -3.83
C ASP A 38 -1.03 4.29 -4.61
N GLU A 39 -2.05 3.55 -4.13
CA GLU A 39 -3.42 3.67 -4.66
C GLU A 39 -3.94 5.11 -4.51
N HIS A 40 -3.59 5.76 -3.40
CA HIS A 40 -3.75 7.19 -3.18
C HIS A 40 -2.44 7.76 -2.63
N GLY A 41 -2.05 8.93 -3.11
CA GLY A 41 -0.86 9.66 -2.66
C GLY A 41 -1.10 11.17 -2.59
N ILE A 42 -0.07 11.92 -2.18
CA ILE A 42 -0.18 13.39 -1.96
C ILE A 42 -0.48 14.20 -3.23
N TRP A 43 -0.37 13.58 -4.40
CA TRP A 43 -0.73 14.15 -5.70
C TRP A 43 -2.23 14.05 -6.02
N GLY A 44 -3.04 13.48 -5.13
CA GLY A 44 -4.49 13.35 -5.30
C GLY A 44 -5.24 13.39 -3.98
N GLU A 45 -6.51 13.00 -4.05
CA GLU A 45 -7.41 13.03 -2.88
C GLU A 45 -6.98 12.06 -1.76
N PRO A 46 -7.21 12.40 -0.49
CA PRO A 46 -6.85 11.54 0.64
C PRO A 46 -7.55 10.19 0.57
N GLY A 47 -6.77 9.12 0.66
CA GLY A 47 -7.29 7.75 0.63
C GLY A 47 -6.28 6.72 1.10
N SER A 48 -6.74 5.47 1.12
CA SER A 48 -5.89 4.35 1.51
C SER A 48 -4.70 4.20 0.56
N VAL A 49 -3.50 4.05 1.11
CA VAL A 49 -2.27 3.81 0.32
C VAL A 49 -2.29 2.44 -0.36
N ALA A 50 -2.88 1.44 0.29
CA ALA A 50 -2.95 0.08 -0.25
C ALA A 50 -4.25 -0.62 0.19
N SER A 51 -5.41 -0.21 -0.32
CA SER A 51 -6.69 -0.77 0.12
C SER A 51 -6.78 -2.26 -0.22
N THR A 52 -7.39 -3.02 0.69
CA THR A 52 -7.44 -4.48 0.59
C THR A 52 -8.17 -4.93 -0.68
N ASN A 53 -9.23 -4.23 -1.08
CA ASN A 53 -10.00 -4.58 -2.28
C ASN A 53 -9.21 -4.27 -3.56
N TRP A 54 -8.53 -3.12 -3.62
CA TRP A 54 -7.68 -2.78 -4.76
C TRP A 54 -6.49 -3.73 -4.92
N ILE A 55 -5.84 -4.12 -3.81
CA ILE A 55 -4.81 -5.17 -3.83
C ILE A 55 -5.40 -6.46 -4.39
N LYS A 56 -6.56 -6.91 -3.90
CA LYS A 56 -7.20 -8.15 -4.38
C LYS A 56 -7.50 -8.09 -5.88
N SER A 57 -8.08 -6.99 -6.37
CA SER A 57 -8.35 -6.82 -7.80
C SER A 57 -7.07 -6.83 -8.64
N SER A 58 -6.01 -6.17 -8.15
CA SER A 58 -4.70 -6.17 -8.82
C SER A 58 -4.07 -7.56 -8.84
N LEU A 59 -4.15 -8.32 -7.75
CA LEU A 59 -3.64 -9.69 -7.69
C LEU A 59 -4.45 -10.65 -8.55
N GLN A 60 -5.78 -10.54 -8.56
CA GLN A 60 -6.65 -11.31 -9.46
C GLN A 60 -6.29 -11.10 -10.93
N PHE A 61 -6.02 -9.86 -11.33
CA PHE A 61 -5.56 -9.56 -12.67
C PHE A 61 -4.15 -10.10 -12.93
N SER A 62 -3.23 -9.89 -11.98
CA SER A 62 -1.84 -10.33 -12.06
C SER A 62 -1.73 -11.84 -12.31
N VAL A 63 -2.43 -12.66 -11.51
CA VAL A 63 -2.37 -14.13 -11.63
C VAL A 63 -3.11 -14.69 -12.85
N LYS A 64 -3.96 -13.88 -13.52
CA LYS A 64 -4.54 -14.25 -14.82
C LYS A 64 -3.54 -14.09 -15.97
N LYS A 65 -2.53 -13.22 -15.81
CA LYS A 65 -1.57 -12.87 -16.86
C LYS A 65 -0.17 -13.45 -16.61
N ILE A 66 0.19 -13.65 -15.34
CA ILE A 66 1.50 -14.11 -14.88
C ILE A 66 1.29 -15.37 -14.05
N LYS A 67 2.17 -16.37 -14.18
CA LYS A 67 2.15 -17.54 -13.29
C LYS A 67 2.26 -17.07 -11.83
N ALA A 68 1.33 -17.50 -10.96
CA ALA A 68 1.24 -16.98 -9.59
C ALA A 68 2.57 -17.08 -8.81
N ASN A 69 3.30 -18.18 -8.96
CA ASN A 69 4.62 -18.39 -8.34
C ASN A 69 5.74 -17.46 -8.85
N LYS A 70 5.46 -16.56 -9.80
CA LYS A 70 6.35 -15.47 -10.21
C LYS A 70 5.88 -14.10 -9.70
N VAL A 71 4.69 -13.98 -9.13
CA VAL A 71 4.15 -12.70 -8.67
C VAL A 71 4.61 -12.42 -7.24
N ILE A 72 5.07 -11.20 -6.97
CA ILE A 72 5.39 -10.71 -5.62
C ILE A 72 4.55 -9.46 -5.39
N MET A 73 3.77 -9.39 -4.31
CA MET A 73 2.95 -8.21 -3.98
C MET A 73 3.73 -7.19 -3.15
N GLY A 74 3.39 -5.91 -3.23
CA GLY A 74 3.96 -4.83 -2.41
C GLY A 74 3.18 -4.55 -1.13
N ILE A 75 3.88 -4.30 -0.02
CA ILE A 75 3.32 -3.73 1.21
C ILE A 75 4.11 -2.45 1.56
N PRO A 76 3.43 -1.30 1.75
CA PRO A 76 4.10 -0.07 2.14
C PRO A 76 4.41 -0.06 3.64
N ALA A 77 5.64 0.32 3.99
CA ALA A 77 6.08 0.68 5.34
C ALA A 77 5.91 2.19 5.61
N TYR A 78 4.90 2.80 4.99
CA TYR A 78 4.60 4.21 5.10
C TYR A 78 3.09 4.43 4.92
N GLY A 79 2.66 5.64 5.27
CA GLY A 79 1.38 6.23 4.94
C GLY A 79 1.59 7.63 4.36
N TYR A 80 0.49 8.33 4.17
CA TYR A 80 0.50 9.73 3.74
C TYR A 80 -0.34 10.57 4.69
N ASP A 81 0.08 11.81 4.89
CA ASP A 81 -0.55 12.85 5.69
C ASP A 81 -0.89 14.02 4.77
N TRP A 82 -2.18 14.18 4.47
CA TRP A 82 -2.68 15.25 3.61
C TRP A 82 -3.09 16.45 4.44
N ASP A 83 -2.48 17.59 4.15
CA ASP A 83 -3.04 18.88 4.54
C ASP A 83 -4.19 19.20 3.59
N VAL A 84 -5.43 18.99 4.03
CA VAL A 84 -6.63 19.16 3.18
C VAL A 84 -7.01 20.64 3.00
N LYS A 85 -6.26 21.56 3.60
CA LYS A 85 -6.45 23.01 3.42
C LYS A 85 -5.39 23.61 2.50
N ASP A 86 -4.15 23.14 2.60
CA ASP A 86 -3.01 23.57 1.79
C ASP A 86 -2.24 22.33 1.31
N GLY A 87 -2.50 21.89 0.08
CA GLY A 87 -1.92 20.67 -0.47
C GLY A 87 -0.38 20.62 -0.43
N SER A 88 0.31 21.77 -0.38
CA SER A 88 1.77 21.83 -0.26
C SER A 88 2.30 21.34 1.10
N GLY A 89 1.43 21.26 2.12
CA GLY A 89 1.72 20.69 3.43
C GLY A 89 1.60 19.16 3.50
N SER A 90 1.20 18.49 2.40
CA SER A 90 1.04 17.04 2.37
C SER A 90 2.38 16.32 2.29
N THR A 91 2.54 15.21 3.02
CA THR A 91 3.82 14.49 3.12
C THR A 91 3.64 12.99 3.32
N ILE A 92 4.70 12.24 3.01
CA ILE A 92 4.85 10.84 3.44
C ILE A 92 5.03 10.80 4.97
N ARG A 93 4.52 9.74 5.60
CA ARG A 93 4.76 9.39 7.00
C ARG A 93 5.28 7.97 7.08
N GLU A 94 6.50 7.80 7.55
CA GLU A 94 7.09 6.46 7.72
C GLU A 94 6.40 5.70 8.86
N TRP A 95 6.39 4.37 8.79
CA TRP A 95 5.79 3.52 9.83
C TRP A 95 6.29 3.86 11.24
N ASN A 96 7.59 4.15 11.37
CA ASN A 96 8.23 4.48 12.63
C ASN A 96 7.77 5.81 13.24
N GLU A 97 7.28 6.74 12.43
CA GLU A 97 6.85 8.06 12.89
C GLU A 97 5.42 8.06 13.42
N LEU A 98 4.56 7.18 12.89
CA LEU A 98 3.11 7.25 13.07
C LEU A 98 2.67 7.18 14.53
N LYS A 99 3.29 6.31 15.34
CA LYS A 99 2.98 6.21 16.78
C LYS A 99 3.27 7.53 17.50
N SER A 100 4.39 8.18 17.18
CA SER A 100 4.76 9.47 17.77
C SER A 100 3.83 10.59 17.31
N LEU A 101 3.42 10.59 16.04
CA LEU A 101 2.51 11.57 15.45
C LEU A 101 1.11 11.48 16.09
N ILE A 102 0.56 10.28 16.21
CA ILE A 102 -0.74 10.02 16.85
C ILE A 102 -0.73 10.55 18.29
N LYS A 103 0.33 10.26 19.06
CA LYS A 103 0.48 10.74 20.43
C LYS A 103 0.60 12.27 20.51
N LYS A 104 1.46 12.86 19.67
CA LYS A 104 1.71 14.31 19.62
C LYS A 104 0.42 15.08 19.33
N GLN A 105 -0.39 14.58 18.39
CA GLN A 105 -1.62 15.24 17.97
C GLN A 105 -2.86 14.83 18.79
N LYS A 106 -2.70 13.93 19.77
CA LYS A 106 -3.82 13.31 20.52
C LYS A 106 -4.91 12.77 19.59
N ALA A 107 -4.50 12.25 18.44
CA ALA A 107 -5.40 11.77 17.41
C ALA A 107 -6.06 10.45 17.84
N LYS A 108 -7.22 10.14 17.25
CA LYS A 108 -7.95 8.89 17.48
C LYS A 108 -7.98 8.06 16.20
N PRO A 109 -7.05 7.10 16.03
CA PRO A 109 -7.06 6.22 14.87
C PRO A 109 -8.31 5.37 14.78
N ALA A 110 -8.82 5.23 13.57
CA ALA A 110 -9.98 4.41 13.24
C ALA A 110 -9.61 3.43 12.12
N PHE A 111 -10.09 2.20 12.25
CA PHE A 111 -10.04 1.23 11.17
C PHE A 111 -11.18 1.49 10.19
N ASN A 112 -10.85 1.76 8.93
CA ASN A 112 -11.84 1.96 7.88
C ASN A 112 -12.21 0.60 7.25
N LYS A 113 -13.42 0.11 7.52
CA LYS A 113 -13.88 -1.20 7.03
C LYS A 113 -13.92 -1.33 5.50
N LYS A 114 -14.17 -0.23 4.78
CA LYS A 114 -14.30 -0.23 3.30
C LYS A 114 -12.95 -0.50 2.63
N SER A 115 -11.90 0.18 3.09
CA SER A 115 -10.54 0.02 2.57
C SER A 115 -9.75 -1.10 3.24
N GLY A 116 -10.07 -1.42 4.49
CA GLY A 116 -9.24 -2.30 5.32
C GLY A 116 -7.92 -1.66 5.75
N SER A 117 -7.90 -0.33 5.92
CA SER A 117 -6.72 0.46 6.29
C SER A 117 -7.03 1.34 7.51
N MET A 118 -5.98 1.89 8.13
CA MET A 118 -6.13 2.80 9.26
C MET A 118 -6.16 4.25 8.78
N THR A 119 -6.90 5.09 9.50
CA THR A 119 -6.91 6.54 9.27
C THR A 119 -7.08 7.32 10.57
N PHE A 120 -6.59 8.54 10.61
CA PHE A 120 -6.94 9.53 11.65
C PHE A 120 -6.91 10.93 11.07
N SER A 121 -7.52 11.86 11.80
CA SER A 121 -7.45 13.29 11.51
C SER A 121 -6.95 14.06 12.71
N TYR A 122 -6.33 15.21 12.46
CA TYR A 122 -5.92 16.17 13.47
C TYR A 122 -5.98 17.59 12.91
N VAL A 123 -5.82 18.59 13.77
CA VAL A 123 -5.65 19.99 13.35
C VAL A 123 -4.29 20.44 13.83
N ASP A 124 -3.49 20.99 12.93
CA ASP A 124 -2.13 21.42 13.24
C ASP A 124 -2.10 22.78 13.97
N LYS A 125 -0.89 23.29 14.23
CA LYS A 125 -0.71 24.59 14.88
C LYS A 125 -1.18 25.76 14.01
N LYS A 126 -1.15 25.62 12.68
CA LYS A 126 -1.64 26.61 11.70
C LYS A 126 -3.16 26.55 11.48
N LYS A 127 -3.88 25.68 12.21
CA LYS A 127 -5.32 25.42 12.06
C LYS A 127 -5.67 24.75 10.73
N HIS A 128 -4.72 24.04 10.14
CA HIS A 128 -4.90 23.23 8.94
C HIS A 128 -5.39 21.85 9.33
N LYS A 129 -6.26 21.27 8.49
CA LYS A 129 -6.87 19.97 8.77
C LYS A 129 -6.01 18.86 8.15
N HIS A 130 -5.54 18.01 9.04
CA HIS A 130 -4.92 16.70 8.91
C HIS A 130 -5.85 15.57 8.44
N VAL A 131 -5.56 14.84 7.36
CA VAL A 131 -6.06 13.46 7.17
C VAL A 131 -4.88 12.54 6.89
N VAL A 132 -4.69 11.52 7.72
CA VAL A 132 -3.62 10.54 7.58
C VAL A 132 -4.21 9.18 7.24
N TRP A 133 -3.64 8.50 6.24
CA TRP A 133 -3.93 7.10 5.92
C TRP A 133 -2.67 6.27 6.02
N TYR A 134 -2.77 5.12 6.71
CA TYR A 134 -1.63 4.29 7.03
C TYR A 134 -2.01 2.84 7.34
N GLU A 135 -1.00 2.03 7.62
CA GLU A 135 -1.14 0.63 8.00
C GLU A 135 -0.74 0.39 9.46
N ASN A 136 -1.38 -0.57 10.14
CA ASN A 136 -0.92 -1.07 11.43
C ASN A 136 -0.61 -2.56 11.38
N GLU A 137 -0.19 -3.15 12.50
CA GLU A 137 0.22 -4.55 12.56
C GLU A 137 -0.92 -5.50 12.09
N LYS A 138 -2.18 -5.15 12.37
CA LYS A 138 -3.32 -5.98 11.95
C LYS A 138 -3.59 -5.88 10.46
N THR A 139 -3.57 -4.68 9.89
CA THR A 139 -3.84 -4.49 8.45
C THR A 139 -2.71 -5.06 7.60
N VAL A 140 -1.44 -4.87 8.01
CA VAL A 140 -0.26 -5.50 7.39
C VAL A 140 -0.37 -7.02 7.41
N GLN A 141 -0.72 -7.62 8.56
CA GLN A 141 -0.91 -9.07 8.66
C GLN A 141 -2.01 -9.55 7.70
N THR A 142 -3.17 -8.90 7.68
CA THR A 142 -4.29 -9.26 6.80
C THR A 142 -3.93 -9.15 5.32
N LYS A 143 -3.23 -8.08 4.92
CA LYS A 143 -2.83 -7.86 3.52
C LYS A 143 -1.75 -8.84 3.10
N SER A 144 -0.78 -9.12 3.96
CA SER A 144 0.28 -10.12 3.69
C SER A 144 -0.27 -11.53 3.52
N HIS A 145 -1.39 -11.85 4.17
CA HIS A 145 -2.07 -13.13 3.99
C HIS A 145 -2.60 -13.35 2.56
N LEU A 146 -2.79 -12.29 1.79
CA LEU A 146 -3.17 -12.40 0.38
C LEU A 146 -2.11 -13.14 -0.43
N ALA A 147 -0.84 -13.11 -0.02
CA ALA A 147 0.21 -13.86 -0.69
C ALA A 147 -0.10 -15.37 -0.72
N LYS A 148 -0.59 -15.91 0.40
CA LYS A 148 -1.04 -17.30 0.51
C LYS A 148 -2.34 -17.53 -0.25
N GLN A 149 -3.32 -16.63 -0.09
CA GLN A 149 -4.63 -16.78 -0.73
C GLN A 149 -4.53 -16.88 -2.25
N TYR A 150 -3.64 -16.09 -2.87
CA TYR A 150 -3.42 -16.08 -4.31
C TYR A 150 -2.31 -17.04 -4.76
N LYS A 151 -1.69 -17.79 -3.84
CA LYS A 151 -0.56 -18.71 -4.10
C LYS A 151 0.58 -18.04 -4.87
N ILE A 152 0.85 -16.77 -4.54
CA ILE A 152 1.91 -15.99 -5.18
C ILE A 152 3.26 -16.24 -4.50
N ALA A 153 4.34 -15.83 -5.14
CA ALA A 153 5.71 -16.09 -4.67
C ALA A 153 6.01 -15.47 -3.31
N GLY A 154 5.41 -14.33 -2.98
CA GLY A 154 5.59 -13.70 -1.68
C GLY A 154 5.23 -12.22 -1.65
N VAL A 155 5.90 -11.51 -0.74
CA VAL A 155 5.69 -10.10 -0.43
C VAL A 155 7.01 -9.34 -0.57
N SER A 156 6.94 -8.14 -1.13
CA SER A 156 7.97 -7.11 -1.17
C SER A 156 7.57 -5.94 -0.26
N VAL A 157 8.54 -5.25 0.31
CA VAL A 157 8.30 -4.15 1.26
C VAL A 157 8.96 -2.88 0.73
N TYR A 158 8.23 -1.77 0.73
CA TYR A 158 8.76 -0.44 0.41
C TYR A 158 8.64 0.48 1.64
N ALA A 159 9.71 0.89 2.29
CA ALA A 159 11.09 0.45 2.10
C ALA A 159 11.77 0.18 3.45
N LEU A 160 12.87 -0.57 3.41
CA LEU A 160 13.71 -0.87 4.56
C LEU A 160 14.23 0.42 5.21
N GLY A 161 14.13 0.51 6.54
CA GLY A 161 14.53 1.68 7.33
C GLY A 161 13.35 2.48 7.86
N ASN A 162 12.19 2.38 7.20
CA ASN A 162 10.98 3.13 7.55
C ASN A 162 10.12 2.37 8.59
N GLU A 163 10.42 1.10 8.82
CA GLU A 163 9.66 0.16 9.63
C GLU A 163 10.31 -0.23 10.96
N SER A 164 9.56 -0.94 11.81
CA SER A 164 10.06 -1.52 13.07
C SER A 164 9.84 -3.02 13.13
N GLU A 165 10.37 -3.68 14.16
CA GLU A 165 10.22 -5.12 14.36
C GLU A 165 8.76 -5.58 14.37
N SER A 166 7.81 -4.73 14.81
CA SER A 166 6.38 -5.07 14.82
C SER A 166 5.80 -5.21 13.41
N PHE A 167 6.31 -4.44 12.44
CA PHE A 167 5.95 -4.56 11.02
C PHE A 167 6.38 -5.94 10.48
N TRP A 168 7.64 -6.32 10.68
CA TRP A 168 8.15 -7.62 10.24
C TRP A 168 7.44 -8.80 10.92
N LYS A 169 7.09 -8.66 12.21
CA LYS A 169 6.25 -9.64 12.92
C LYS A 169 4.87 -9.78 12.28
N ALA A 170 4.25 -8.68 11.82
CA ALA A 170 2.97 -8.71 11.12
C ALA A 170 3.07 -9.39 9.75
N ILE A 171 4.09 -9.06 8.93
CA ILE A 171 4.36 -9.74 7.65
C ILE A 171 4.48 -11.25 7.87
N ARG A 172 5.37 -11.68 8.77
CA ARG A 172 5.58 -13.11 9.07
C ARG A 172 4.31 -13.83 9.51
N LYS A 173 3.46 -13.18 10.31
CA LYS A 173 2.17 -13.76 10.72
C LYS A 173 1.18 -13.89 9.58
N GLY A 174 1.24 -13.00 8.58
CA GLY A 174 0.37 -13.07 7.40
C GLY A 174 0.84 -14.12 6.40
N THR A 175 2.16 -14.27 6.22
CA THR A 175 2.76 -15.18 5.24
C THR A 175 3.03 -16.60 5.75
N LYS A 176 2.95 -16.83 7.06
CA LYS A 176 2.87 -18.18 7.64
C LYS A 176 1.62 -18.91 7.17
#